data_AF-A0A6J0UU15-F1
#
_entry.id   AF-A0A6J0UU15-F1
#
_cell.length_a   1.000
_cell.length_b   1.000
_cell.length_c   1.000
_cell.angle_alpha   90.00
_cell.angle_beta   90.00
_cell.angle_gamma   90.00
#
_symmetry.space_group_name_H-M   'P 1'
#
loop_
_entity.id
_entity.type
_entity.pdbx_description
1 polymer ?
#
loop_
_entity_poly.entity_id
_entity_poly.type
_entity_poly.pdbx_seq_one_letter_code
_entity_poly.pdbx_strand_id
1 'polypeptide(L)'
;MEAAPGPREFLWLIAGFLLLGSRGSASPDPADAFFPLVSQESVKIKVSMLGNNGDSQEGQVVLNITYVNGQVYVNDFPLKSGVARIKCQTLILVNGDSGRSDQQRLGIVSVRIMVHKWPMASSSNLQLIVVQEEVTEIDGKQVQQDEVTEIDILVKDIQVLRHTNYTVPLKESMLYSIPRDNDVLFTLPNVAGKDIESPLQTTSHYLLRQAETTVDEETMPGKLPETPLRTEPPSSYKGGPSA
;
A
#
# COMPACT_ATOMS: atom_id res chain seq x y z
N MET A 1 8.36 -45.64 5.84
CA MET A 1 8.18 -44.46 6.69
C MET A 1 7.70 -43.36 5.79
N GLU A 2 6.38 -43.15 5.77
CA GLU A 2 5.75 -42.05 5.04
C GLU A 2 6.20 -40.72 5.65
N ALA A 3 6.74 -39.84 4.82
CA ALA A 3 7.02 -38.47 5.20
C ALA A 3 5.70 -37.70 5.20
N ALA A 4 5.37 -37.09 6.34
CA ALA A 4 4.24 -36.18 6.43
C ALA A 4 4.46 -35.01 5.44
N PRO A 5 3.45 -34.62 4.64
CA PRO A 5 3.59 -33.50 3.72
C PRO A 5 3.76 -32.20 4.52
N GLY A 6 4.67 -31.34 4.06
CA GLY A 6 4.82 -30.00 4.62
C GLY A 6 3.61 -29.11 4.33
N PRO A 7 3.44 -27.98 5.03
CA PRO A 7 2.26 -27.10 4.94
C PRO A 7 1.90 -26.66 3.52
N ARG A 8 2.89 -26.61 2.61
CA ARG A 8 2.75 -26.21 1.20
C ARG A 8 2.12 -27.29 0.30
N GLU A 9 2.28 -28.56 0.64
CA GLU A 9 1.65 -29.67 -0.11
C GLU A 9 0.15 -29.77 0.17
N PHE A 10 -0.31 -29.22 1.30
CA PHE A 10 -1.72 -29.16 1.66
C PHE A 10 -2.53 -28.18 0.77
N LEU A 11 -1.88 -27.14 0.24
CA LEU A 11 -2.52 -26.17 -0.66
C LEU A 11 -2.82 -26.76 -2.04
N TRP A 12 -2.00 -27.68 -2.54
CA TRP A 12 -2.28 -28.39 -3.80
C TRP A 12 -3.43 -29.40 -3.67
N LEU A 13 -3.62 -30.01 -2.50
CA LEU A 13 -4.68 -30.99 -2.27
C LEU A 13 -6.09 -30.38 -2.23
N ILE A 14 -6.22 -29.08 -1.90
CA ILE A 14 -7.53 -28.40 -1.84
C ILE A 14 -8.08 -28.06 -3.24
N ALA A 15 -7.24 -28.07 -4.29
CA ALA A 15 -7.68 -27.83 -5.66
C ALA A 15 -8.54 -28.98 -6.25
N GLY A 16 -8.54 -30.17 -5.63
CA GLY A 16 -9.15 -31.38 -6.19
C GLY A 16 -10.63 -31.65 -5.84
N PHE A 17 -11.26 -30.91 -4.93
CA PHE A 17 -12.53 -31.33 -4.32
C PHE A 17 -13.78 -30.46 -4.60
N LEU A 18 -13.73 -29.52 -5.56
CA LEU A 18 -14.84 -28.59 -5.82
C LEU A 18 -15.64 -28.88 -7.12
N LEU A 19 -15.84 -30.15 -7.50
CA LEU A 19 -16.56 -30.49 -8.74
C LEU A 19 -17.81 -31.38 -8.62
N LEU A 20 -18.50 -31.44 -7.47
CA LEU A 20 -19.84 -32.05 -7.46
C LEU A 20 -20.86 -31.29 -6.62
N GLY A 21 -21.94 -30.83 -7.28
CA GLY A 21 -23.22 -30.54 -6.65
C GLY A 21 -23.97 -29.31 -7.16
N SER A 22 -24.64 -29.42 -8.31
CA SER A 22 -25.63 -28.44 -8.79
C SER A 22 -27.06 -28.82 -8.36
N ARG A 23 -27.77 -27.95 -7.64
CA ARG A 23 -29.21 -27.62 -7.86
C ARG A 23 -29.74 -26.65 -6.79
N GLY A 24 -30.32 -25.54 -7.23
CA GLY A 24 -31.09 -24.63 -6.38
C GLY A 24 -31.22 -23.25 -7.02
N SER A 25 -32.17 -23.12 -7.95
CA SER A 25 -32.55 -21.83 -8.54
C SER A 25 -33.37 -21.04 -7.52
N ALA A 26 -32.77 -20.02 -6.93
CA ALA A 26 -33.47 -18.90 -6.31
C ALA A 26 -32.88 -17.62 -6.88
N SER A 27 -33.72 -16.80 -7.51
CA SER A 27 -33.32 -15.47 -8.01
C SER A 27 -32.98 -14.59 -6.81
N PRO A 28 -31.81 -13.94 -6.76
CA PRO A 28 -31.52 -12.98 -5.70
C PRO A 28 -32.29 -11.67 -5.95
N ASP A 29 -32.78 -11.08 -4.86
CA ASP A 29 -33.47 -9.79 -4.82
C ASP A 29 -32.50 -8.66 -5.25
N PRO A 30 -32.94 -7.66 -6.03
CA PRO A 30 -32.07 -6.55 -6.49
C PRO A 30 -31.73 -5.53 -5.38
N ALA A 31 -32.04 -5.83 -4.11
CA ALA A 31 -31.84 -4.96 -2.96
C ALA A 31 -30.67 -5.38 -2.05
N ASP A 32 -29.92 -6.44 -2.40
CA ASP A 32 -28.64 -6.73 -1.76
C ASP A 32 -27.62 -5.67 -2.19
N ALA A 33 -27.62 -4.56 -1.45
CA ALA A 33 -26.62 -3.53 -1.53
C ALA A 33 -25.24 -4.17 -1.46
N PHE A 34 -24.49 -4.06 -2.57
CA PHE A 34 -23.10 -4.47 -2.69
C PHE A 34 -22.27 -3.69 -1.66
N PHE A 35 -22.08 -4.26 -0.48
CA PHE A 35 -21.00 -3.87 0.39
C PHE A 35 -19.76 -4.63 -0.11
N PRO A 36 -18.71 -3.95 -0.60
CA PRO A 36 -17.45 -4.62 -0.84
C PRO A 36 -17.00 -5.22 0.50
N LEU A 37 -16.91 -6.55 0.57
CA LEU A 37 -16.42 -7.24 1.75
C LEU A 37 -14.95 -6.83 1.94
N VAL A 38 -14.72 -5.95 2.90
CA VAL A 38 -13.38 -5.53 3.31
C VAL A 38 -12.77 -6.64 4.15
N SER A 39 -11.57 -7.10 3.80
CA SER A 39 -10.77 -7.88 4.74
C SER A 39 -9.97 -6.90 5.57
N GLN A 40 -10.19 -6.90 6.88
CA GLN A 40 -9.46 -6.07 7.83
C GLN A 40 -8.95 -6.93 8.96
N GLU A 41 -7.68 -6.73 9.31
CA GLU A 41 -7.00 -7.49 10.33
C GLU A 41 -6.10 -6.59 11.19
N SER A 42 -6.16 -6.77 12.51
CA SER A 42 -5.22 -6.17 13.43
C SER A 42 -4.22 -7.23 13.87
N VAL A 43 -2.99 -7.17 13.36
CA VAL A 43 -1.90 -8.09 13.72
C VAL A 43 -1.14 -7.54 14.91
N LYS A 44 -0.85 -8.40 15.89
CA LYS A 44 0.06 -8.11 17.00
C LYS A 44 1.39 -8.79 16.75
N ILE A 45 2.44 -7.99 16.71
CA ILE A 45 3.77 -8.41 16.27
C ILE A 45 4.69 -8.35 17.46
N LYS A 46 5.28 -9.49 17.81
CA LYS A 46 6.21 -9.58 18.93
C LYS A 46 7.61 -9.18 18.47
N VAL A 47 8.23 -8.29 19.23
CA VAL A 47 9.59 -7.82 19.01
C VAL A 47 10.38 -7.83 20.31
N SER A 48 11.70 -7.95 20.19
CA SER A 48 12.65 -7.78 21.27
C SER A 48 13.40 -6.47 21.08
N MET A 49 13.40 -5.64 22.12
CA MET A 49 14.09 -4.36 22.18
C MET A 49 15.30 -4.50 23.09
N LEU A 50 16.47 -4.07 22.63
CA LEU A 50 17.64 -4.03 23.50
C LEU A 50 17.52 -2.84 24.47
N GLY A 51 17.40 -3.14 25.75
CA GLY A 51 17.42 -2.16 26.83
C GLY A 51 18.80 -1.54 27.01
N ASN A 52 18.83 -0.32 27.55
CA ASN A 52 20.06 0.44 27.73
C ASN A 52 21.08 -0.26 28.68
N ASN A 53 20.62 -1.19 29.51
CA ASN A 53 21.44 -1.92 30.48
C ASN A 53 21.94 -3.28 29.95
N GLY A 54 21.65 -3.62 28.69
CA GLY A 54 21.95 -4.94 28.10
C GLY A 54 20.82 -5.96 28.27
N ASP A 55 19.78 -5.65 29.06
CA ASP A 55 18.59 -6.49 29.20
C ASP A 55 17.70 -6.38 27.96
N SER A 56 17.17 -7.50 27.47
CA SER A 56 16.20 -7.53 26.37
C SER A 56 14.78 -7.36 26.90
N GLN A 57 14.07 -6.33 26.43
CA GLN A 57 12.67 -6.09 26.76
C GLN A 57 11.77 -6.56 25.62
N GLU A 58 10.76 -7.36 25.94
CA GLU A 58 9.74 -7.75 24.98
C GLU A 58 8.73 -6.61 24.77
N GLY A 59 8.47 -6.28 23.51
CA GLY A 59 7.41 -5.36 23.10
C GLY A 59 6.51 -6.00 22.05
N GLN A 60 5.29 -5.48 21.91
CA GLN A 60 4.41 -5.80 20.81
C GLN A 60 4.03 -4.55 20.03
N VAL A 61 4.01 -4.66 18.72
CA VAL A 61 3.53 -3.63 17.81
C VAL A 61 2.20 -4.09 17.23
N VAL A 62 1.22 -3.19 17.17
CA VAL A 62 -0.05 -3.49 16.47
C VAL A 62 -0.01 -2.86 15.09
N LEU A 63 -0.33 -3.64 14.05
CA LEU A 63 -0.54 -3.12 12.70
C LEU A 63 -1.95 -3.46 12.22
N ASN A 64 -2.60 -2.53 11.57
CA ASN A 64 -3.87 -2.74 10.89
C ASN A 64 -3.62 -2.98 9.40
N ILE A 65 -3.88 -4.19 8.93
CA ILE A 65 -3.70 -4.62 7.56
C ILE A 65 -5.09 -4.77 6.93
N THR A 66 -5.34 -4.05 5.85
CA THR A 66 -6.62 -4.11 5.15
C THR A 66 -6.44 -4.40 3.68
N TYR A 67 -7.41 -5.09 3.10
CA TYR A 67 -7.53 -5.26 1.66
C TYR A 67 -8.92 -4.78 1.22
N VAL A 68 -8.92 -3.79 0.34
CA VAL A 68 -10.14 -3.23 -0.23
C VAL A 68 -9.86 -2.80 -1.67
N ASN A 69 -10.79 -3.12 -2.57
CA ASN A 69 -10.76 -2.72 -3.99
C ASN A 69 -9.42 -3.01 -4.70
N GLY A 70 -8.82 -4.18 -4.47
CA GLY A 70 -7.56 -4.57 -5.13
C GLY A 70 -6.28 -4.03 -4.49
N GLN A 71 -6.40 -3.24 -3.42
CA GLN A 71 -5.32 -2.50 -2.78
C GLN A 71 -5.14 -2.97 -1.34
N VAL A 72 -3.89 -3.29 -0.98
CA VAL A 72 -3.49 -3.57 0.41
C VAL A 72 -3.13 -2.26 1.09
N TYR A 73 -3.55 -2.08 2.34
CA TYR A 73 -3.13 -0.98 3.20
C TYR A 73 -2.54 -1.51 4.49
N VAL A 74 -1.53 -0.85 5.02
CA VAL A 74 -1.02 -1.08 6.37
C VAL A 74 -0.99 0.23 7.13
N ASN A 75 -1.74 0.34 8.22
CA ASN A 75 -1.96 1.60 8.95
C ASN A 75 -2.25 2.77 8.00
N ASP A 76 -3.17 2.54 7.05
CA ASP A 76 -3.60 3.48 6.01
C ASP A 76 -2.61 3.77 4.87
N PHE A 77 -1.41 3.16 4.87
CA PHE A 77 -0.46 3.28 3.76
C PHE A 77 -0.81 2.31 2.62
N PRO A 78 -1.14 2.79 1.41
CA PRO A 78 -1.41 1.91 0.27
C PRO A 78 -0.12 1.26 -0.25
N LEU A 79 -0.08 -0.07 -0.30
CA LEU A 79 1.07 -0.85 -0.71
C LEU A 79 0.90 -1.53 -2.07
N LYS A 80 1.86 -1.32 -2.97
CA LYS A 80 1.91 -2.06 -4.24
C LYS A 80 2.54 -3.43 -4.03
N SER A 81 2.42 -4.30 -5.04
CA SER A 81 3.19 -5.54 -5.07
C SER A 81 4.69 -5.23 -5.02
N GLY A 82 5.44 -5.99 -4.25
CA GLY A 82 6.86 -5.77 -3.96
C GLY A 82 7.10 -5.61 -2.46
N VAL A 83 8.26 -5.05 -2.10
CA VAL A 83 8.60 -4.74 -0.71
C VAL A 83 8.68 -3.24 -0.52
N ALA A 84 8.04 -2.77 0.54
CA ALA A 84 8.05 -1.39 0.96
C ALA A 84 8.56 -1.26 2.39
N ARG A 85 9.17 -0.13 2.72
CA ARG A 85 9.41 0.30 4.09
C ARG A 85 8.55 1.49 4.39
N ILE A 86 7.71 1.36 5.42
CA ILE A 86 6.89 2.45 5.92
C ILE A 86 7.41 2.89 7.28
N LYS A 87 7.32 4.19 7.56
CA LYS A 87 7.45 4.73 8.91
C LYS A 87 6.10 5.28 9.33
N CYS A 88 5.50 4.68 10.35
CA CYS A 88 4.14 5.00 10.78
C CYS A 88 4.03 5.12 12.30
N GLN A 89 3.06 5.89 12.77
CA GLN A 89 2.72 5.91 14.19
C GLN A 89 1.73 4.77 14.47
N THR A 90 1.98 3.96 15.50
CA THR A 90 1.06 2.90 15.89
C THR A 90 1.14 2.58 17.39
N LEU A 91 0.23 1.71 17.84
CA LEU A 91 0.18 1.23 19.22
C LEU A 91 1.32 0.25 19.49
N ILE A 92 2.05 0.54 20.56
CA ILE A 92 3.10 -0.30 21.13
C ILE A 92 2.61 -0.75 22.51
N LEU A 93 2.62 -2.06 22.74
CA LEU A 93 2.33 -2.66 24.03
C LEU A 93 3.66 -3.11 24.62
N VAL A 94 4.01 -2.54 25.76
CA VAL A 94 5.23 -2.92 26.47
C VAL A 94 4.84 -3.79 27.65
N ASN A 95 5.43 -4.98 27.73
CA ASN A 95 5.26 -5.82 28.92
C ASN A 95 5.98 -5.13 30.09
N GLY A 96 5.22 -4.86 31.15
CA GLY A 96 5.77 -4.31 32.39
C GLY A 96 6.41 -5.41 33.23
N ASP A 97 7.57 -5.13 33.81
CA ASP A 97 8.19 -6.04 34.78
C ASP A 97 7.30 -6.13 36.03
N SER A 98 6.75 -7.32 36.26
CA SER A 98 6.04 -7.76 37.48
C SER A 98 5.09 -6.73 38.13
N GLY A 99 3.82 -6.75 37.74
CA GLY A 99 2.71 -6.22 38.56
C GLY A 99 2.10 -4.88 38.14
N ARG A 100 2.57 -4.26 37.05
CA ARG A 100 1.92 -3.09 36.42
C ARG A 100 1.26 -3.51 35.11
N SER A 101 0.03 -3.04 34.85
CA SER A 101 -0.71 -3.37 33.63
C SER A 101 0.09 -3.02 32.38
N ASP A 102 -0.11 -3.80 31.31
CA ASP A 102 0.39 -3.54 29.96
C ASP A 102 0.34 -2.05 29.65
N GLN A 103 1.51 -1.42 29.52
CA GLN A 103 1.57 0.00 29.16
C GLN A 103 1.39 0.10 27.66
N GLN A 104 0.22 0.58 27.25
CA GLN A 104 -0.07 0.92 25.87
C GLN A 104 0.37 2.35 25.61
N ARG A 105 1.16 2.56 24.55
CA ARG A 105 1.56 3.90 24.11
C ARG A 105 1.58 3.96 22.59
N LEU A 106 1.40 5.16 22.04
CA LEU A 106 1.69 5.40 20.63
C LEU A 106 3.20 5.64 20.48
N GLY A 107 3.77 5.10 19.43
CA GLY A 107 5.16 5.38 19.04
C GLY A 107 5.36 5.25 17.54
N ILE A 108 6.54 5.64 17.09
CA ILE A 108 6.88 5.62 15.67
C ILE A 108 7.62 4.33 15.35
N VAL A 109 7.12 3.58 14.37
CA VAL A 109 7.65 2.28 13.99
C VAL A 109 8.04 2.28 12.52
N SER A 110 9.23 1.75 12.23
CA SER A 110 9.66 1.46 10.86
C SER A 110 9.42 -0.02 10.56
N VAL A 111 8.57 -0.30 9.58
CA VAL A 111 8.15 -1.65 9.20
C VAL A 111 8.51 -1.90 7.74
N ARG A 112 9.07 -3.07 7.48
CA ARG A 112 9.29 -3.61 6.14
C ARG A 112 8.16 -4.56 5.79
N ILE A 113 7.47 -4.33 4.68
CA ILE A 113 6.25 -5.05 4.33
C ILE A 113 6.39 -5.57 2.90
N MET A 114 6.23 -6.87 2.74
CA MET A 114 6.15 -7.52 1.44
C MET A 114 4.69 -7.77 1.09
N VAL A 115 4.30 -7.41 -0.13
CA VAL A 115 3.04 -7.79 -0.74
C VAL A 115 3.34 -8.53 -2.04
N HIS A 116 2.90 -9.77 -2.15
CA HIS A 116 3.04 -10.55 -3.38
C HIS A 116 1.69 -11.01 -3.89
N LYS A 117 1.44 -10.87 -5.19
CA LYS A 117 0.20 -11.30 -5.84
C LYS A 117 0.48 -12.49 -6.76
N TRP A 118 0.04 -13.68 -6.36
CA TRP A 118 0.19 -14.91 -7.13
C TRP A 118 -1.09 -15.20 -7.93
N PRO A 119 -1.05 -15.20 -9.27
CA PRO A 119 -2.17 -15.72 -10.06
C PRO A 119 -2.28 -17.23 -9.88
N MET A 120 -3.46 -17.74 -9.50
CA MET A 120 -3.65 -19.18 -9.21
C MET A 120 -3.86 -20.02 -10.46
N ALA A 121 -4.39 -19.44 -11.54
CA ALA A 121 -4.48 -20.07 -12.85
C ALA A 121 -4.58 -19.00 -13.94
N SER A 122 -3.93 -19.22 -15.08
CA SER A 122 -3.81 -18.24 -16.17
C SER A 122 -5.15 -17.81 -16.79
N SER A 123 -6.21 -18.61 -16.65
CA SER A 123 -7.55 -18.34 -17.19
C SER A 123 -8.57 -17.90 -16.13
N SER A 124 -8.18 -17.85 -14.85
CA SER A 124 -9.06 -17.41 -13.77
C SER A 124 -8.64 -16.04 -13.25
N ASN A 125 -9.61 -15.31 -12.74
CA ASN A 125 -9.43 -14.07 -11.98
C ASN A 125 -9.11 -14.34 -10.49
N LEU A 126 -8.71 -15.58 -10.16
CA LEU A 126 -8.36 -16.01 -8.81
C LEU A 126 -6.89 -15.66 -8.53
N GLN A 127 -6.66 -14.92 -7.45
CA GLN A 127 -5.33 -14.51 -7.01
C GLN A 127 -5.15 -14.79 -5.53
N LEU A 128 -3.95 -15.23 -5.14
CA LEU A 128 -3.53 -15.28 -3.75
C LEU A 128 -2.63 -14.08 -3.47
N ILE A 129 -3.04 -13.23 -2.55
CA ILE A 129 -2.25 -12.10 -2.08
C ILE A 129 -1.59 -12.53 -0.77
N VAL A 130 -0.27 -12.49 -0.74
CA VAL A 130 0.54 -12.82 0.44
C VAL A 130 1.10 -11.52 1.00
N VAL A 131 0.88 -11.26 2.28
CA VAL A 131 1.44 -10.13 3.00
C VAL A 131 2.33 -10.63 4.13
N GLN A 132 3.58 -10.18 4.18
CA GLN A 132 4.50 -10.42 5.29
C GLN A 132 5.04 -9.11 5.81
N GLU A 133 5.36 -9.04 7.09
CA GLU A 133 5.89 -7.84 7.74
C GLU A 133 7.09 -8.14 8.63
N GLU A 134 7.96 -7.15 8.79
CA GLU A 134 9.11 -7.16 9.70
C GLU A 134 9.24 -5.76 10.32
N VAL A 135 9.09 -5.66 11.63
CA VAL A 135 9.40 -4.46 12.40
C VAL A 135 10.91 -4.35 12.55
N THR A 136 11.48 -3.24 12.09
CA THR A 136 12.93 -2.99 12.11
C THR A 136 13.34 -1.96 13.15
N GLU A 137 12.48 -0.99 13.45
CA GLU A 137 12.79 0.10 14.39
C GLU A 137 11.55 0.52 15.15
N ILE A 138 11.72 0.83 16.44
CA ILE A 138 10.73 1.46 17.31
C ILE A 138 11.37 2.69 17.96
N ASP A 139 10.75 3.86 17.78
CA ASP A 139 11.19 5.15 18.33
C ASP A 139 12.68 5.45 18.10
N GLY A 140 13.20 5.16 16.90
CA GLY A 140 14.61 5.38 16.58
C GLY A 140 15.55 4.26 17.04
N LYS A 141 15.06 3.24 17.75
CA LYS A 141 15.85 2.10 18.22
C LYS A 141 15.59 0.87 17.38
N GLN A 142 16.65 0.21 16.92
CA GLN A 142 16.54 -1.05 16.20
C GLN A 142 15.98 -2.14 17.12
N VAL A 143 15.15 -3.01 16.55
CA VAL A 143 14.55 -4.14 17.25
C VAL A 143 14.84 -5.44 16.51
N GLN A 144 14.75 -6.55 17.23
CA GLN A 144 14.88 -7.87 16.65
C GLN A 144 13.54 -8.60 16.71
N GLN A 145 13.12 -9.12 15.56
CA GLN A 145 11.92 -9.93 15.39
C GLN A 145 12.34 -11.31 14.89
N ASP A 146 11.92 -12.36 15.60
CA ASP A 146 12.31 -13.73 15.25
C ASP A 146 11.25 -14.44 14.39
N GLU A 147 10.00 -13.99 14.48
CA GLU A 147 8.84 -14.54 13.77
C GLU A 147 8.10 -13.44 13.02
N VAL A 148 7.64 -13.73 11.81
CA VAL A 148 6.80 -12.82 11.02
C VAL A 148 5.40 -13.40 10.86
N THR A 149 4.41 -12.52 10.75
CA THR A 149 3.06 -12.92 10.37
C THR A 149 2.95 -12.91 8.84
N GLU A 150 2.48 -14.03 8.30
CA GLU A 150 2.08 -14.18 6.89
C GLU A 150 0.55 -14.18 6.82
N ILE A 151 0.01 -13.25 6.04
CA ILE A 151 -1.43 -13.14 5.77
C ILE A 151 -1.67 -13.53 4.32
N ASP A 152 -2.48 -14.55 4.14
CA ASP A 152 -2.92 -15.07 2.86
C ASP A 152 -4.35 -14.61 2.57
N ILE A 153 -4.54 -13.82 1.53
CA ILE A 153 -5.84 -13.32 1.09
C ILE A 153 -6.14 -13.90 -0.30
N LEU A 154 -7.05 -14.87 -0.35
CA LEU A 154 -7.55 -15.43 -1.60
C LEU A 154 -8.67 -14.53 -2.14
N VAL A 155 -8.48 -13.99 -3.34
CA VAL A 155 -9.38 -13.03 -3.96
C VAL A 155 -9.82 -13.50 -5.35
N LYS A 156 -11.05 -13.19 -5.74
CA LYS A 156 -11.59 -13.37 -7.08
C LYS A 156 -12.14 -12.05 -7.59
N ASP A 157 -11.59 -11.54 -8.69
CA ASP A 157 -11.74 -10.14 -9.10
C ASP A 157 -11.29 -9.18 -7.99
N ILE A 158 -12.25 -8.61 -7.26
CA ILE A 158 -12.03 -7.73 -6.10
C ILE A 158 -12.62 -8.31 -4.81
N GLN A 159 -13.34 -9.44 -4.89
CA GLN A 159 -14.02 -10.06 -3.77
C GLN A 159 -13.06 -10.96 -3.00
N VAL A 160 -13.01 -10.80 -1.68
CA VAL A 160 -12.27 -11.69 -0.79
C VAL A 160 -13.06 -12.99 -0.61
N LEU A 161 -12.43 -14.12 -0.93
CA LEU A 161 -13.01 -15.44 -0.74
C LEU A 161 -12.59 -16.07 0.59
N ARG A 162 -11.33 -15.84 1.00
CA ARG A 162 -10.75 -16.38 2.23
C ARG A 162 -9.60 -15.49 2.67
N HIS A 163 -9.44 -15.32 3.98
CA HIS A 163 -8.18 -14.89 4.58
C HIS A 163 -7.67 -15.94 5.57
N THR A 164 -6.36 -16.07 5.74
CA THR A 164 -5.76 -16.95 6.75
C THR A 164 -4.40 -16.41 7.16
N ASN A 165 -4.04 -16.58 8.44
CA ASN A 165 -2.83 -16.02 9.00
C ASN A 165 -1.98 -17.10 9.63
N TYR A 166 -0.68 -17.01 9.39
CA TYR A 166 0.31 -17.94 9.87
C TYR A 166 1.47 -17.17 10.51
N THR A 167 2.12 -17.81 11.47
CA THR A 167 3.39 -17.34 12.00
C THR A 167 4.49 -18.19 11.39
N VAL A 168 5.50 -17.55 10.82
CA VAL A 168 6.66 -18.23 10.24
C VAL A 168 7.95 -17.62 10.78
N PRO A 169 9.03 -18.39 10.99
CA PRO A 169 10.31 -17.82 11.39
C PRO A 169 10.78 -16.78 10.36
N LEU A 170 11.28 -15.62 10.82
CA LEU A 170 11.71 -14.53 9.94
C LEU A 170 12.69 -15.04 8.87
N LYS A 171 13.65 -15.87 9.26
CA LYS A 171 14.69 -16.41 8.37
C LYS A 171 14.15 -17.34 7.28
N GLU A 172 12.96 -17.89 7.45
CA GLU A 172 12.28 -18.76 6.49
C GLU A 172 11.27 -17.98 5.62
N SER A 173 11.00 -16.71 5.97
CA SER A 173 10.08 -15.85 5.23
C SER A 173 10.64 -15.43 3.87
N MET A 174 9.74 -15.22 2.91
CA MET A 174 10.10 -14.68 1.61
C MET A 174 10.60 -13.24 1.74
N LEU A 175 10.01 -12.46 2.65
CA LEU A 175 10.43 -11.11 2.97
C LEU A 175 11.94 -11.06 3.30
N TYR A 176 12.43 -11.94 4.17
CA TYR A 176 13.84 -11.99 4.55
C TYR A 176 14.78 -12.31 3.38
N SER A 177 14.32 -13.09 2.39
CA SER A 177 15.13 -13.42 1.20
C SER A 177 15.33 -12.23 0.25
N ILE A 178 14.49 -11.18 0.35
CA ILE A 178 14.53 -10.02 -0.55
C ILE A 178 15.57 -9.02 -0.04
N PRO A 179 16.52 -8.57 -0.87
CA PRO A 179 17.51 -7.57 -0.48
C PRO A 179 16.87 -6.23 -0.09
N ARG A 180 17.41 -5.65 0.98
CA ARG A 180 16.93 -4.43 1.64
C ARG A 180 17.13 -3.16 0.81
N ASP A 181 18.07 -3.14 -0.12
CA ASP A 181 18.39 -2.06 -1.03
C ASP A 181 17.31 -1.79 -2.09
N ASN A 182 16.45 -2.78 -2.35
CA ASN A 182 15.38 -2.67 -3.35
C ASN A 182 14.02 -2.25 -2.77
N ASP A 183 13.97 -1.94 -1.47
CA ASP A 183 12.71 -1.60 -0.81
C ASP A 183 12.22 -0.21 -1.25
N VAL A 184 10.93 -0.09 -1.54
CA VAL A 184 10.30 1.22 -1.80
C VAL A 184 10.11 1.96 -0.47
N LEU A 185 10.72 3.13 -0.31
CA LEU A 185 10.60 3.95 0.90
C LEU A 185 9.32 4.79 0.87
N PHE A 186 8.45 4.58 1.86
CA PHE A 186 7.27 5.40 2.12
C PHE A 186 7.51 6.20 3.40
N THR A 187 7.69 7.51 3.22
CA THR A 187 7.68 8.48 4.32
C THR A 187 6.52 9.43 4.06
N LEU A 188 5.57 9.50 4.98
CA LEU A 188 4.61 10.60 4.92
C LEU A 188 5.37 11.89 5.25
N PRO A 189 5.21 12.96 4.46
CA PRO A 189 5.63 14.26 4.93
C PRO A 189 4.79 14.56 6.17
N ASN A 190 5.47 14.92 7.27
CA ASN A 190 4.87 15.57 8.45
C ASN A 190 4.44 14.69 9.65
N VAL A 191 5.33 13.83 10.17
CA VAL A 191 5.26 13.33 11.56
C VAL A 191 6.31 14.01 12.47
N ALA A 192 6.99 15.05 11.99
CA ALA A 192 7.86 15.87 12.82
C ALA A 192 6.99 16.82 13.65
N GLY A 193 6.97 16.63 14.97
CA GLY A 193 6.32 17.52 15.91
C GLY A 193 6.76 18.97 15.70
N LYS A 194 5.78 19.88 15.79
CA LYS A 194 5.91 21.35 15.85
C LYS A 194 7.35 21.85 16.04
N ASP A 195 7.90 22.41 14.96
CA ASP A 195 8.48 23.74 15.08
C ASP A 195 7.76 24.66 14.09
N ILE A 196 7.09 25.67 14.64
CA ILE A 196 6.42 26.71 13.87
C ILE A 196 7.51 27.71 13.53
N GLU A 197 8.31 27.43 12.50
CA GLU A 197 9.12 28.44 11.85
C GLU A 197 8.73 28.53 10.39
N SER A 198 7.69 29.34 10.17
CA SER A 198 7.29 29.99 8.93
C SER A 198 7.02 29.08 7.71
N PRO A 199 5.90 29.28 6.99
CA PRO A 199 5.82 28.74 5.65
C PRO A 199 6.89 29.47 4.83
N LEU A 200 8.03 28.82 4.60
CA LEU A 200 8.92 29.16 3.51
C LEU A 200 8.06 29.06 2.25
N GLN A 201 7.58 30.22 1.83
CA GLN A 201 6.88 30.43 0.59
C GLN A 201 7.76 29.84 -0.51
N THR A 202 7.42 28.64 -0.98
CA THR A 202 7.90 28.15 -2.24
C THR A 202 7.19 28.98 -3.30
N THR A 203 7.77 30.14 -3.60
CA THR A 203 7.41 30.96 -4.75
C THR A 203 7.60 30.06 -5.98
N SER A 204 6.49 29.45 -6.39
CA SER A 204 6.34 28.97 -7.76
C SER A 204 6.56 30.18 -8.65
N HIS A 205 7.69 30.20 -9.37
CA HIS A 205 7.95 31.17 -10.43
C HIS A 205 7.00 30.86 -11.59
N TYR A 206 5.74 31.21 -11.44
CA TYR A 206 4.91 31.57 -12.56
C TYR A 206 5.18 33.05 -12.83
N LEU A 207 5.83 33.34 -13.96
CA LEU A 207 5.89 34.68 -14.53
C LEU A 207 4.47 35.11 -14.92
N LEU A 208 3.72 35.60 -13.93
CA LEU A 208 2.49 36.36 -14.13
C LEU A 208 2.86 37.76 -14.61
N ARG A 209 2.91 37.88 -15.94
CA ARG A 209 2.62 39.05 -16.77
C ARG A 209 2.37 40.36 -16.00
N GLN A 210 3.36 41.24 -15.94
CA GLN A 210 3.16 42.68 -15.74
C GLN A 210 3.36 43.37 -17.09
N ALA A 211 2.25 43.64 -17.77
CA ALA A 211 2.19 44.66 -18.81
C ALA A 211 1.73 45.94 -18.11
N GLU A 212 2.69 46.80 -17.77
CA GLU A 212 2.40 48.19 -17.43
C GLU A 212 2.46 49.00 -18.72
N THR A 213 1.31 49.44 -19.21
CA THR A 213 1.26 50.53 -20.19
C THR A 213 0.23 51.53 -19.70
N THR A 214 0.74 52.60 -19.09
CA THR A 214 0.03 53.86 -18.86
C THR A 214 -0.46 54.42 -20.19
N VAL A 215 -1.77 54.60 -20.29
CA VAL A 215 -2.44 55.45 -21.28
C VAL A 215 -2.25 56.90 -20.83
N ASP A 216 -1.69 57.74 -21.70
CA ASP A 216 -2.02 59.17 -21.75
C ASP A 216 -2.23 59.55 -23.21
N GLU A 217 -3.31 60.29 -23.43
CA GLU A 217 -3.99 60.51 -24.71
C GLU A 217 -3.63 61.90 -25.23
N GLU A 218 -3.13 62.05 -26.46
CA GLU A 218 -3.49 63.19 -27.32
C GLU A 218 -3.03 63.03 -28.80
N THR A 219 -4.03 63.14 -29.68
CA THR A 219 -4.01 63.56 -31.11
C THR A 219 -3.68 62.58 -32.26
N MET A 220 -4.67 62.48 -33.17
CA MET A 220 -4.83 61.70 -34.42
C MET A 220 -3.86 62.11 -35.58
N PRO A 221 -3.99 61.58 -36.83
CA PRO A 221 -4.65 60.37 -37.36
C PRO A 221 -3.74 59.50 -38.27
N GLY A 222 -4.10 58.23 -38.43
CA GLY A 222 -3.90 57.53 -39.71
C GLY A 222 -2.78 56.51 -39.77
N LYS A 223 -3.11 55.27 -39.41
CA LYS A 223 -2.88 54.08 -40.25
C LYS A 223 -3.50 52.87 -39.54
N LEU A 224 -4.31 52.13 -40.28
CA LEU A 224 -4.85 50.84 -39.85
C LEU A 224 -3.69 49.89 -39.55
N PRO A 225 -3.62 49.24 -38.37
CA PRO A 225 -2.68 48.14 -38.18
C PRO A 225 -3.12 46.95 -39.03
N GLU A 226 -2.21 46.48 -39.88
CA GLU A 226 -2.42 45.37 -40.80
C GLU A 226 -2.74 44.08 -40.04
N THR A 227 -3.86 43.44 -40.38
CA THR A 227 -4.28 42.14 -39.87
C THR A 227 -3.33 41.07 -40.40
N PRO A 228 -2.59 40.31 -39.56
CA PRO A 228 -1.85 39.16 -40.05
C PRO A 228 -2.84 38.08 -40.48
N LEU A 229 -2.87 37.79 -41.78
CA LEU A 229 -3.72 36.76 -42.38
C LEU A 229 -3.48 35.40 -41.75
N ARG A 230 -4.59 34.78 -41.32
CA ARG A 230 -4.73 33.38 -40.93
C ARG A 230 -4.21 32.48 -42.07
N THR A 231 -3.05 31.87 -41.89
CA THR A 231 -2.60 30.78 -42.77
C THR A 231 -3.36 29.51 -42.38
N GLU A 232 -4.39 29.19 -43.15
CA GLU A 232 -5.02 27.86 -43.10
C GLU A 232 -4.04 26.82 -43.66
N PRO A 233 -3.89 25.66 -42.99
CA PRO A 233 -3.10 24.55 -43.52
C PRO A 233 -3.86 23.87 -44.68
N PRO A 234 -3.23 23.61 -45.84
CA PRO A 234 -3.91 22.93 -46.94
C PRO A 234 -4.18 21.46 -46.60
N SER A 235 -5.46 21.09 -46.55
CA SER A 235 -5.92 19.70 -46.57
C SER A 235 -5.77 19.13 -47.97
N SER A 236 -4.80 18.22 -48.17
CA SER A 236 -4.71 17.45 -49.41
C SER A 236 -5.50 16.14 -49.28
N TYR A 237 -6.65 16.13 -49.93
CA TYR A 237 -7.50 14.97 -50.20
C TYR A 237 -6.90 14.16 -51.37
N LYS A 238 -6.78 12.84 -51.23
CA LYS A 238 -6.81 11.95 -52.41
C LYS A 238 -7.53 10.65 -52.06
N GLY A 239 -8.82 10.65 -52.39
CA GLY A 239 -9.64 9.45 -52.47
C GLY A 239 -9.18 8.51 -53.58
N GLY A 240 -9.52 7.24 -53.39
CA GLY A 240 -9.05 6.09 -54.14
C GLY A 240 -9.58 5.93 -55.57
N PRO A 241 -9.36 4.75 -56.18
CA PRO A 241 -9.52 4.51 -57.60
C PRO A 241 -10.98 4.22 -57.98
N SER A 242 -11.32 4.46 -59.24
CA SER A 242 -12.59 4.02 -59.84
C SER A 242 -12.36 3.61 -61.29
N ALA A 243 -12.87 2.41 -61.60
CA ALA A 243 -13.10 1.76 -62.89
C ALA A 243 -11.88 1.38 -63.75
#